data_AF-A0A953EWE7-F1
#
_entry.id   AF-A0A953EWE7-F1
#
_cell.length_a   1.000
_cell.length_b   1.000
_cell.length_c   1.000
_cell.angle_alpha   90.00
_cell.angle_beta   90.00
_cell.angle_gamma   90.00
#
_symmetry.space_group_name_H-M   'P 1'
#
loop_
_entity.id
_entity.type
_entity.pdbx_description
1 polymer ?
#
loop_
_entity_poly.entity_id
_entity_poly.type
_entity_poly.pdbx_seq_one_letter_code
_entity_poly.pdbx_strand_id
1 'polypeptide(L)'
;MAAKKPLKYRVLRKILASFGVHEEQGRGKGSERMLVGIVDGRVVRYPTKCHHEGDEKQIPVINAIRRHFKLTAADGVSDQDFYGRA
;
A
#
# COMPACT_ATOMS: atom_id res chain seq x y z
N MET A 1 9.38 -14.76 11.69
CA MET A 1 8.23 -13.87 11.38
C MET A 1 8.77 -12.51 10.98
N ALA A 2 8.39 -11.97 9.82
CA ALA A 2 8.73 -10.59 9.51
C ALA A 2 7.96 -9.66 10.46
N ALA A 3 8.68 -8.83 11.23
CA ALA A 3 8.04 -7.92 12.16
C ALA A 3 7.30 -6.81 11.40
N LYS A 4 6.05 -6.53 11.78
CA LYS A 4 5.32 -5.36 11.29
C LYS A 4 6.12 -4.12 11.68
N LYS A 5 6.49 -3.32 10.69
CA LYS A 5 7.24 -2.07 10.89
C LYS A 5 6.65 -0.95 10.06
N PRO A 6 6.82 0.31 10.47
CA PRO A 6 6.60 1.44 9.60
C PRO A 6 7.42 1.30 8.32
N LEU A 7 6.88 1.79 7.20
CA LEU A 7 7.55 1.77 5.90
C LEU A 7 7.57 3.17 5.31
N LYS A 8 8.72 3.57 4.77
CA LYS A 8 8.79 4.77 3.92
C LYS A 8 7.86 4.58 2.72
N TYR A 9 7.17 5.64 2.33
CA TYR A 9 6.19 5.60 1.24
C TYR A 9 6.79 5.02 -0.05
N ARG A 10 8.02 5.41 -0.41
CA ARG A 10 8.73 4.85 -1.58
C ARG A 10 8.87 3.33 -1.54
N VAL A 11 9.07 2.74 -0.35
CA VAL A 11 9.21 1.29 -0.15
C VAL A 11 7.84 0.64 -0.24
N LEU A 12 6.85 1.22 0.45
CA LEU A 12 5.47 0.75 0.37
C LEU A 12 4.96 0.74 -1.08
N ARG A 13 5.24 1.77 -1.86
CA ARG A 13 4.86 1.87 -3.28
C ARG A 13 5.49 0.75 -4.11
N LYS A 14 6.76 0.40 -3.88
CA LYS A 14 7.43 -0.71 -4.56
C LYS A 14 6.80 -2.07 -4.22
N ILE A 15 6.52 -2.30 -2.94
CA ILE A 15 5.84 -3.53 -2.50
C ILE A 15 4.46 -3.63 -3.16
N LEU A 16 3.66 -2.57 -3.08
CA LEU A 16 2.31 -2.52 -3.66
C LEU A 16 2.34 -2.74 -5.17
N ALA A 17 3.32 -2.19 -5.89
CA ALA A 17 3.49 -2.42 -7.31
C ALA A 17 3.71 -3.91 -7.66
N SER A 18 4.38 -4.67 -6.80
CA SER A 18 4.54 -6.13 -6.97
C SER A 18 3.23 -6.93 -6.83
N PHE A 19 2.19 -6.30 -6.30
CA PHE A 19 0.83 -6.83 -6.22
C PHE A 19 -0.11 -6.19 -7.25
N GLY A 20 0.42 -5.44 -8.22
CA GLY A 20 -0.37 -4.74 -9.24
C GLY A 20 -1.10 -3.50 -8.73
N VAL A 21 -0.72 -2.98 -7.55
CA VAL A 21 -1.24 -1.72 -7.00
C VAL A 21 -0.24 -0.60 -7.31
N HIS A 22 -0.68 0.41 -8.05
CA HIS A 22 0.15 1.52 -8.49
C HIS A 22 -0.41 2.86 -8.02
N GLU A 23 0.42 3.89 -8.04
CA GLU A 23 -0.03 5.26 -7.79
C GLU A 23 -0.50 5.90 -9.10
N GLU A 24 -1.72 6.45 -9.12
CA GLU A 24 -2.23 7.24 -10.25
C GLU A 24 -1.77 8.69 -10.10
N GLN A 25 -0.75 9.07 -10.88
CA GLN A 25 -0.22 10.43 -10.90
C GLN A 25 -1.29 11.41 -11.41
N GLY A 26 -1.48 12.53 -10.70
CA GLY A 26 -2.45 13.57 -11.08
C GLY A 26 -3.84 13.44 -10.44
N ARG A 27 -4.16 12.34 -9.73
CA ARG A 27 -5.43 12.18 -8.98
C ARG A 27 -5.32 12.36 -7.46
N GLY A 28 -4.26 13.00 -6.98
CA GLY A 28 -4.10 13.41 -5.57
C GLY A 28 -4.28 14.92 -5.40
N LYS A 29 -5.07 15.35 -4.42
CA LYS A 29 -5.19 16.77 -4.06
C LYS A 29 -4.23 17.10 -2.91
N GLY A 30 -3.31 18.04 -3.14
CA GLY A 30 -2.34 18.47 -2.12
C GLY A 30 -1.36 17.37 -1.71
N SER A 31 -1.36 17.02 -0.43
CA SER A 31 -0.50 15.97 0.15
C SER A 31 -1.13 14.56 0.10
N GLU A 32 -2.10 14.33 -0.78
CA GLU A 32 -2.65 12.99 -1.01
C GLU A 32 -2.02 12.33 -2.23
N ARG A 33 -1.94 11.01 -2.19
CA ARG A 33 -1.60 10.13 -3.31
C ARG A 33 -2.71 9.11 -3.48
N MET A 34 -3.07 8.84 -4.73
CA MET A 34 -4.13 7.90 -5.05
C MET A 34 -3.51 6.55 -5.42
N LEU A 35 -3.71 5.54 -4.57
CA LEU A 35 -3.34 4.17 -4.87
C LEU A 35 -4.48 3.51 -5.65
N VAL A 36 -4.16 2.77 -6.70
CA VAL A 36 -5.11 2.13 -7.60
C VAL A 36 -4.67 0.71 -7.88
N GLY A 37 -5.60 -0.24 -7.85
CA GLY A 37 -5.35 -1.65 -8.16
C GLY A 37 -6.63 -2.36 -8.57
N ILE A 38 -6.50 -3.61 -9.00
CA ILE A 38 -7.66 -4.46 -9.34
C ILE A 38 -7.89 -5.43 -8.18
N VAL A 39 -9.10 -5.44 -7.64
CA VAL A 39 -9.54 -6.36 -6.58
C VAL A 39 -10.86 -7.00 -7.05
N ASP A 40 -10.93 -8.33 -7.07
CA ASP A 40 -12.09 -9.10 -7.57
C ASP A 40 -12.60 -8.64 -8.96
N GLY A 41 -11.68 -8.30 -9.87
CA GLY A 41 -12.03 -7.83 -11.22
C GLY A 41 -12.56 -6.39 -11.28
N ARG A 42 -12.51 -5.63 -10.18
CA ARG A 42 -12.93 -4.22 -10.11
C ARG A 42 -11.75 -3.31 -9.81
N VAL A 43 -11.74 -2.14 -10.44
CA VAL A 43 -10.76 -1.09 -10.13
C VAL A 43 -11.09 -0.47 -8.78
N VAL A 44 -10.20 -0.62 -7.82
CA VAL A 44 -10.29 -0.07 -6.47
C VAL A 44 -9.30 1.09 -6.33
N ARG A 45 -9.71 2.15 -5.63
CA ARG A 45 -8.91 3.35 -5.40
C ARG A 45 -8.88 3.69 -3.93
N TYR A 46 -7.71 4.02 -3.41
CA TYR A 46 -7.52 4.38 -2.01
C TYR A 46 -6.64 5.63 -1.88
N PRO A 47 -7.17 6.76 -1.37
CA PRO A 47 -6.35 7.92 -1.08
C PRO A 47 -5.52 7.67 0.18
N THR A 48 -4.23 8.00 0.13
CA THR A 48 -3.34 7.99 1.29
C THR A 48 -2.61 9.31 1.41
N LYS A 49 -2.51 9.83 2.64
CA LYS A 49 -1.72 11.02 2.92
C LYS A 49 -0.25 10.70 2.69
N CYS A 50 0.46 11.52 1.95
CA CYS A 50 1.90 11.44 1.70
C CYS A 50 2.42 12.84 1.35
N HIS A 51 3.21 13.43 2.26
CA HIS A 51 3.83 14.73 2.04
C HIS A 51 5.10 14.63 1.17
N HIS A 52 5.83 13.51 1.28
CA HIS A 52 7.05 13.24 0.51
C HIS A 52 7.34 11.73 0.41
N GLU A 53 8.13 11.29 -0.58
CA GLU A 53 8.49 9.88 -0.79
C GLU A 53 9.20 9.21 0.42
N GLY A 54 9.89 10.02 1.24
CA GLY A 54 10.55 9.56 2.46
C GLY A 54 9.63 9.41 3.68
N ASP A 55 8.34 9.74 3.55
CA ASP A 55 7.39 9.80 4.65
C ASP A 55 7.06 8.40 5.17
N GLU A 56 7.13 8.20 6.48
CA GLU A 56 6.92 6.90 7.10
C GLU A 56 5.44 6.64 7.34
N LYS A 57 4.92 5.60 6.69
CA LYS A 57 3.57 5.11 6.92
C LYS A 57 3.58 4.22 8.14
N GLN A 58 2.84 4.66 9.16
CA GLN A 58 2.63 3.90 10.38
C GLN A 58 1.84 2.62 10.10
N ILE A 59 2.05 1.61 10.94
CA ILE A 59 1.45 0.28 10.81
C ILE A 59 -0.07 0.33 10.61
N PRO A 60 -0.85 1.18 11.32
CA PRO A 60 -2.30 1.27 11.09
C PRO A 60 -2.66 1.71 9.67
N VAL A 61 -1.90 2.64 9.08
CA VAL A 61 -2.11 3.12 7.70
C VAL A 61 -1.79 2.01 6.70
N ILE A 62 -0.69 1.30 6.91
CA ILE A 62 -0.31 0.15 6.07
C ILE A 62 -1.39 -0.94 6.14
N ASN A 63 -1.92 -1.24 7.33
CA ASN A 63 -2.98 -2.22 7.50
C ASN A 63 -4.29 -1.80 6.81
N ALA A 64 -4.64 -0.51 6.85
CA ALA A 64 -5.80 0.01 6.14
C ALA A 64 -5.66 -0.17 4.62
N ILE A 65 -4.49 0.18 4.06
CA ILE A 65 -4.17 -0.03 2.65
C ILE A 65 -4.27 -1.52 2.29
N ARG A 66 -3.64 -2.40 3.09
CA ARG A 66 -3.67 -3.85 2.85
C ARG A 66 -5.07 -4.41 2.86
N ARG A 67 -5.93 -4.01 3.81
CA ARG A 67 -7.34 -4.43 3.85
C ARG A 67 -8.09 -3.98 2.61
N HIS A 68 -7.85 -2.77 2.14
CA HIS A 68 -8.55 -2.22 0.99
C HIS A 68 -8.20 -2.92 -0.32
N PHE A 69 -6.96 -3.40 -0.45
CA PHE A 69 -6.48 -4.12 -1.62
C PHE A 69 -6.45 -5.66 -1.46
N LYS A 70 -7.07 -6.20 -0.40
CA LYS A 70 -7.05 -7.66 -0.11
C LYS A 70 -5.64 -8.25 -0.08
N LEU A 71 -4.72 -7.56 0.59
CA LEU A 71 -3.33 -7.99 0.81
C LEU A 71 -3.11 -8.43 2.26
N THR A 72 -4.13 -9.07 2.85
CA THR A 72 -4.08 -9.59 4.22
C THR A 72 -3.89 -11.10 4.24
N ALA A 73 -3.60 -11.65 5.42
CA ALA A 73 -3.47 -13.09 5.58
C ALA A 73 -4.77 -13.84 5.23
N ALA A 74 -5.93 -13.21 5.44
CA ALA A 74 -7.22 -13.78 5.05
C ALA A 74 -7.39 -13.90 3.52
N ASP A 75 -6.65 -13.09 2.76
CA ASP A 75 -6.64 -13.06 1.30
C ASP A 75 -5.44 -13.83 0.71
N GLY A 76 -4.71 -14.57 1.55
CA GLY A 76 -3.55 -15.37 1.13
C GLY A 76 -2.21 -14.62 1.10
N VAL A 77 -2.15 -13.38 1.59
CA VAL A 77 -0.89 -12.60 1.65
C VAL A 77 -0.44 -12.45 3.10
N SER A 78 0.53 -13.26 3.51
CA SER A 78 1.07 -13.20 4.87
C SER A 78 1.86 -11.90 5.12
N ASP A 79 2.08 -11.56 6.40
CA ASP A 79 2.96 -10.45 6.74
C ASP A 79 4.38 -10.68 6.21
N GLN A 80 4.85 -11.93 6.22
CA GLN A 80 6.15 -12.27 5.67
C GLN A 80 6.23 -12.03 4.17
N ASP A 81 5.19 -12.40 3.41
CA ASP A 81 5.14 -12.18 1.97
C ASP A 81 5.07 -10.71 1.62
N PHE A 82 4.32 -9.93 2.40
CA PHE A 82 4.17 -8.50 2.17
C PHE A 82 5.46 -7.74 2.52
N TYR A 83 5.95 -7.90 3.77
CA TYR A 83 7.11 -7.15 4.25
C TYR A 83 8.45 -7.71 3.72
N GLY A 84 8.48 -8.94 3.22
CA GLY A 84 9.67 -9.55 2.60
C GLY A 84 10.00 -9.03 1.21
N ARG A 85 9.07 -8.30 0.57
CA ARG A 85 9.26 -7.66 -0.76
C ARG A 85 9.78 -6.22 -0.67
N ALA A 86 10.06 -5.74 0.54
CA ALA A 86 10.50 -4.37 0.85
C ALA A 86 11.92 -4.05 0.39
#